data_AF-A0A1A7YWT1-F1
#
_entry.id   AF-A0A1A7YWT1-F1
#
_cell.length_a   1.000
_cell.length_b   1.000
_cell.length_c   1.000
_cell.angle_alpha   90.00
_cell.angle_beta   90.00
_cell.angle_gamma   90.00
#
_symmetry.space_group_name_H-M   'P 1'
#
loop_
_entity.id
_entity.type
_entity.pdbx_description
1 polymer ?
#
loop_
_entity_poly.entity_id
_entity_poly.type
_entity_poly.pdbx_seq_one_letter_code
_entity_poly.pdbx_strand_id
1 'polypeptide(L)'
;CGRKQHYSSWFYMNANTGELLLNKTLEETDFTSLGHNSRLENKLTFQVMVFNGFARRSQCNPRKAAQITLDFVNASVPQCSQTDMKDLCFPPRDASSPHIMENRFPGPFRQLRR
;
A
#
# COMPACT_ATOMS: atom_id res chain seq x y z
N CYS A 1 9.00 -2.63 -7.73
CA CYS A 1 10.00 -1.97 -8.60
C CYS A 1 10.97 -1.17 -7.74
N GLY A 2 12.16 -0.82 -8.21
CA GLY A 2 13.15 -0.10 -7.40
C GLY A 2 13.90 -0.98 -6.39
N ARG A 3 14.64 -0.37 -5.45
CA ARG A 3 15.48 -1.03 -4.45
C ARG A 3 14.62 -1.87 -3.49
N LYS A 4 15.06 -3.10 -3.18
CA LYS A 4 14.33 -3.96 -2.25
C LYS A 4 14.52 -3.38 -0.85
N GLN A 5 13.42 -2.93 -0.25
CA GLN A 5 13.41 -2.42 1.13
C GLN A 5 13.36 -3.58 2.11
N HIS A 6 13.92 -3.42 3.31
CA HIS A 6 13.91 -4.47 4.33
C HIS A 6 12.48 -4.94 4.64
N TYR A 7 11.57 -3.98 4.84
CA TYR A 7 10.16 -4.26 5.10
C TYR A 7 9.40 -4.95 3.96
N SER A 8 9.96 -5.02 2.75
CA SER A 8 9.24 -5.63 1.62
C SER A 8 8.98 -7.12 1.77
N SER A 9 9.78 -7.84 2.59
CA SER A 9 9.55 -9.26 2.89
C SER A 9 8.38 -9.49 3.85
N TRP A 10 7.90 -8.45 4.53
CA TRP A 10 6.77 -8.53 5.44
C TRP A 10 5.43 -8.56 4.72
N PHE A 11 5.43 -8.24 3.42
CA PHE A 11 4.23 -8.15 2.60
C PHE A 11 4.29 -9.14 1.45
N TYR A 12 3.11 -9.62 1.05
CA TYR A 12 2.88 -10.43 -0.13
C TYR A 12 1.81 -9.74 -0.98
N MET A 13 1.99 -9.74 -2.30
CA MET A 13 1.00 -9.20 -3.24
C MET A 13 0.43 -10.33 -4.10
N ASN A 14 -0.89 -10.47 -4.08
CA ASN A 14 -1.60 -11.42 -4.95
C ASN A 14 -1.70 -10.82 -6.35
N ALA A 15 -0.99 -11.41 -7.32
CA ALA A 15 -0.96 -10.92 -8.69
C ALA A 15 -2.30 -11.06 -9.45
N ASN A 16 -3.18 -11.95 -9.00
CA ASN A 16 -4.47 -12.19 -9.65
C ASN A 16 -5.55 -11.20 -9.19
N THR A 17 -5.53 -10.81 -7.90
CA THR A 17 -6.54 -9.92 -7.31
C THR A 17 -6.03 -8.49 -7.12
N GLY A 18 -4.72 -8.28 -7.09
CA GLY A 18 -4.09 -7.00 -6.77
C GLY A 18 -4.04 -6.67 -5.27
N GLU A 19 -4.35 -7.64 -4.40
CA GLU A 19 -4.37 -7.44 -2.95
C GLU A 19 -2.96 -7.43 -2.36
N LEU A 20 -2.68 -6.47 -1.47
CA LEU A 20 -1.47 -6.39 -0.67
C LEU A 20 -1.78 -6.90 0.75
N LEU A 21 -1.10 -7.97 1.15
CA LEU A 21 -1.33 -8.71 2.39
C LEU A 21 -0.06 -8.73 3.24
N LEU A 22 -0.23 -8.94 4.55
CA LEU A 22 0.88 -9.24 5.44
C LEU A 22 1.27 -10.72 5.31
N ASN A 23 2.57 -10.96 5.16
CA ASN A 23 3.18 -12.29 5.12
C ASN A 23 3.78 -12.71 6.46
N LYS A 24 3.81 -11.79 7.44
CA LYS A 24 4.20 -12.07 8.82
C LYS A 24 3.43 -11.17 9.79
N THR A 25 3.47 -11.53 11.06
CA THR A 25 3.10 -10.64 12.17
C THR A 25 4.15 -9.55 12.36
N LEU A 26 3.71 -8.39 12.82
CA LEU A 26 4.58 -7.25 13.10
C LEU A 26 4.85 -7.18 14.60
N GLU A 27 6.11 -7.05 14.96
CA GLU A 27 6.60 -6.94 16.34
C GLU A 27 7.21 -5.56 16.58
N GLU A 28 7.36 -5.14 17.84
CA GLU A 28 7.96 -3.85 18.20
C GLU A 28 9.37 -3.66 17.61
N THR A 29 10.14 -4.75 17.49
CA THR A 29 11.47 -4.79 16.87
C THR A 29 11.44 -4.43 15.39
N ASP A 30 10.34 -4.69 14.69
CA ASP A 30 10.18 -4.30 13.29
C ASP A 30 10.07 -2.79 13.14
N PHE A 31 9.41 -2.11 14.09
CA PHE A 31 9.29 -0.66 14.10
C PHE A 31 10.63 0.03 14.34
N THR A 32 11.44 -0.51 15.25
CA THR A 32 12.78 0.04 15.52
C THR A 32 13.76 -0.24 14.37
N SER A 33 13.58 -1.34 13.65
CA SER A 33 14.41 -1.70 12.47
C SER A 33 14.27 -0.74 11.28
N LEU A 34 13.18 0.04 11.22
CA LEU A 34 12.91 0.99 10.14
C LEU A 34 13.74 2.29 10.22
N GLY A 35 14.46 2.50 11.33
CA GLY A 35 15.46 3.55 11.51
C GLY A 35 14.88 4.88 12.02
N HIS A 36 15.51 5.42 13.06
CA HIS A 36 15.25 6.74 13.66
C HIS A 36 15.68 7.90 12.73
N ASN A 37 15.08 8.06 11.55
CA ASN A 37 15.18 9.31 10.81
C ASN A 37 14.05 10.23 11.28
N SER A 38 14.36 11.02 12.32
CA SER A 38 13.49 11.83 13.20
C SER A 38 12.62 12.92 12.54
N ARG A 39 12.20 12.79 11.28
CA ARG A 39 11.40 13.81 10.61
C ARG A 39 10.42 13.33 9.54
N LEU A 40 10.47 12.06 9.15
CA LEU A 40 9.51 11.50 8.20
C LEU A 40 8.58 10.59 9.00
N GLU A 41 7.31 10.95 9.09
CA GLU A 41 6.21 10.05 9.40
C GLU A 41 6.56 8.66 8.84
N ASN A 42 6.58 7.62 9.68
CA ASN A 42 6.99 6.27 9.32
C ASN A 42 6.17 5.75 8.12
N LYS A 43 6.62 6.05 6.91
CA LYS A 43 5.87 5.78 5.67
C LYS A 43 6.57 4.69 4.87
N LEU A 44 5.90 3.57 4.70
CA LEU A 44 6.36 2.51 3.82
C LEU A 44 5.90 2.83 2.40
N THR A 45 6.81 2.76 1.43
CA THR A 45 6.49 3.10 0.03
C THR A 45 6.82 1.94 -0.88
N PHE A 46 5.83 1.54 -1.68
CA PHE A 46 5.97 0.49 -2.68
C PHE A 46 5.73 1.05 -4.08
N GLN A 47 6.47 0.53 -5.04
CA GLN A 47 6.22 0.77 -6.47
C GLN A 47 5.75 -0.53 -7.10
N VAL A 48 4.53 -0.52 -7.63
CA VAL A 48 3.86 -1.69 -8.18
C VAL A 48 3.49 -1.46 -9.63
N MET A 49 3.54 -2.52 -10.42
CA MET A 49 3.22 -2.48 -11.85
C MET A 49 2.57 -3.79 -12.26
N VAL A 50 1.59 -3.68 -13.15
CA VAL A 50 0.87 -4.81 -13.72
C VAL A 50 1.44 -5.12 -15.11
N PHE A 51 1.63 -6.40 -15.38
CA PHE A 51 2.09 -6.91 -16.67
C PHE A 51 1.21 -8.08 -17.10
N ASN A 52 0.99 -8.19 -18.41
CA ASN A 52 0.36 -9.36 -19.00
C ASN A 52 1.44 -10.44 -19.16
N GLY A 53 1.44 -11.46 -18.29
CA GLY A 53 2.39 -12.59 -18.32
C GLY A 53 3.53 -12.48 -17.29
N PHE A 54 4.58 -13.29 -17.47
CA PHE A 54 5.72 -13.33 -16.54
C PHE A 54 6.56 -12.05 -16.63
N ALA A 55 6.53 -11.25 -15.56
CA ALA A 55 7.32 -10.02 -15.47
C ALA A 55 8.70 -10.29 -14.84
N ARG A 56 9.75 -9.76 -15.46
CA ARG A 56 11.08 -9.65 -14.84
C ARG A 56 11.24 -8.28 -14.18
N ARG A 57 11.98 -8.21 -13.07
CA ARG A 57 12.22 -6.95 -12.35
C ARG A 57 12.79 -5.83 -13.23
N SER A 58 13.61 -6.17 -14.23
CA SER A 58 14.20 -5.24 -15.19
C SER A 58 13.17 -4.54 -16.09
N GLN A 59 11.99 -5.14 -16.27
CA GLN A 59 10.93 -4.56 -17.12
C GLN A 59 10.14 -3.49 -16.39
N CYS A 60 10.27 -3.37 -15.07
CA CYS A 60 9.50 -2.37 -14.34
C CYS A 60 10.09 -0.97 -14.50
N ASN A 61 9.29 -0.07 -15.07
CA ASN A 61 9.58 1.36 -15.18
C ASN A 61 8.98 2.13 -13.99
N PRO A 62 9.79 2.67 -13.06
CA PRO A 62 9.29 3.42 -11.91
C PRO A 62 8.38 4.60 -12.28
N ARG A 63 8.55 5.22 -13.46
CA ARG A 63 7.72 6.36 -13.91
C ARG A 63 6.29 5.97 -14.31
N LYS A 64 6.06 4.69 -14.62
CA LYS A 64 4.74 4.14 -14.97
C LYS A 64 4.16 3.27 -13.84
N ALA A 65 4.91 3.11 -12.75
CA ALA A 65 4.48 2.29 -11.61
C ALA A 65 3.51 3.10 -10.74
N ALA A 66 2.50 2.42 -10.20
CA ALA A 66 1.67 3.01 -9.16
C ALA A 66 2.45 3.00 -7.83
N GLN A 67 2.29 4.07 -7.05
CA GLN A 67 2.90 4.22 -5.74
C GLN A 67 1.88 3.88 -4.66
N ILE A 68 2.22 2.96 -3.77
CA ILE A 68 1.44 2.67 -2.56
C ILE A 68 2.23 3.22 -1.37
N THR A 69 1.58 4.03 -0.55
CA THR A 69 2.15 4.55 0.70
C THR A 69 1.32 4.06 1.87
N LEU A 70 1.97 3.44 2.85
CA LEU A 70 1.36 2.98 4.09
C LEU A 70 1.92 3.80 5.25
N ASP A 71 1.03 4.33 6.08
CA ASP A 71 1.40 4.94 7.35
C ASP A 71 1.63 3.84 8.39
N PHE A 72 2.81 3.82 8.99
CA PHE A 72 3.27 2.75 9.88
C PHE A 72 3.38 3.27 11.31
N VAL A 73 2.30 3.10 12.07
CA VAL A 73 2.15 3.65 13.41
C VAL A 73 2.44 2.56 14.44
N ASN A 74 3.29 2.85 15.43
CA ASN A 74 3.53 1.96 16.56
C ASN A 74 2.36 2.04 17.56
N ALA A 75 1.23 1.46 17.16
CA ALA A 75 0.02 1.38 17.95
C ALA A 75 -0.71 0.08 17.62
N SER A 76 -1.47 -0.46 18.58
CA SER A 76 -2.37 -1.57 18.35
C SER A 76 -3.69 -1.09 17.70
N VAL A 77 -4.45 -2.03 17.16
CA VAL A 77 -5.78 -1.73 16.60
C VAL A 77 -6.67 -1.17 17.72
N PRO A 78 -7.29 0.01 17.54
CA PRO A 78 -8.15 0.59 18.55
C PRO A 78 -9.39 -0.27 18.80
N GLN A 79 -9.99 -0.13 19.99
CA GLN A 79 -11.27 -0.78 20.28
C GLN A 79 -12.36 -0.25 19.33
N CYS A 80 -13.19 -1.17 18.80
CA CYS A 80 -14.23 -0.80 17.83
C CYS A 80 -15.23 0.21 18.42
N SER A 81 -15.51 0.16 19.72
CA SER A 81 -16.40 1.08 20.43
C SER A 81 -15.82 2.48 20.64
N GLN A 82 -14.50 2.63 20.52
CA GLN A 82 -13.78 3.90 20.73
C GLN A 82 -13.37 4.55 19.40
N THR A 83 -13.68 3.94 18.27
CA THR A 83 -13.33 4.46 16.94
C THR A 83 -14.43 5.40 16.44
N ASP A 84 -14.06 6.61 16.03
CA ASP A 84 -15.00 7.58 15.45
C ASP A 84 -15.55 7.04 14.12
N MET A 85 -16.83 7.28 13.84
CA MET A 85 -17.49 6.85 12.60
C MET A 85 -16.76 7.34 11.35
N LYS A 86 -16.14 8.52 11.41
CA LYS A 86 -15.38 9.07 10.28
C LYS A 86 -14.19 8.20 9.87
N ASP A 87 -13.55 7.55 10.84
CA ASP A 87 -12.33 6.74 10.64
C ASP A 87 -12.68 5.31 10.15
N LEU A 88 -13.95 4.92 10.25
CA LEU A 88 -14.44 3.61 9.78
C LEU A 88 -14.77 3.61 8.28
N CYS A 89 -15.25 4.72 7.75
CA CYS A 89 -15.82 4.78 6.40
C CYS A 89 -14.77 5.13 5.33
N PHE A 90 -13.92 6.12 5.60
CA PHE A 90 -12.95 6.64 4.63
C PHE A 90 -11.58 6.81 5.27
N PRO A 91 -10.49 6.61 4.51
CA PRO A 91 -9.15 6.85 5.03
C PRO A 91 -8.92 8.36 5.28
N PRO A 92 -8.06 8.73 6.25
CA PRO A 92 -7.76 10.13 6.58
C PRO A 92 -7.21 10.95 5.40
N ARG A 93 -6.58 10.28 4.43
CA ARG A 93 -6.07 10.88 3.19
C ARG A 93 -6.69 10.19 1.99
N ASP A 94 -7.87 10.63 1.59
CA ASP A 94 -8.51 10.20 0.35
C ASP A 94 -7.93 11.00 -0.84
N ALA A 95 -6.65 10.76 -1.15
CA ALA A 95 -5.92 11.55 -2.16
C ALA A 95 -6.12 11.07 -3.61
N SER A 96 -6.93 10.02 -3.83
CA SER A 96 -7.16 9.49 -5.18
C SER A 96 -8.34 10.20 -5.84
N SER A 97 -8.05 11.22 -6.65
CA SER A 97 -8.99 11.71 -7.66
C SER A 97 -8.81 10.85 -8.92
N PRO A 98 -9.72 9.91 -9.21
CA PRO A 98 -9.57 9.04 -10.36
C PRO A 98 -9.80 9.85 -11.65
N HIS A 99 -8.95 9.60 -12.65
CA HIS A 99 -9.13 10.14 -13.99
C HIS A 99 -9.56 9.00 -14.93
N ILE A 100 -10.73 9.14 -15.54
CA ILE A 100 -11.28 8.16 -16.48
C ILE A 100 -11.01 8.67 -17.89
N MET A 101 -10.44 7.81 -18.74
CA MET A 101 -10.20 8.14 -20.14
C MET A 101 -11.47 7.92 -20.97
N GLU A 102 -11.81 8.91 -21.81
CA GLU A 102 -12.90 8.77 -22.76
C GLU A 102 -12.64 7.65 -23.78
N ASN A 103 -13.72 7.08 -24.33
CA ASN A 103 -13.67 6.07 -25.40
C ASN A 103 -12.88 4.79 -25.04
N ARG A 104 -12.91 4.39 -23.75
CA ARG A 104 -12.34 3.12 -23.25
C ARG A 104 -13.44 2.22 -22.67
N PHE A 105 -13.20 0.91 -22.66
CA PHE A 105 -14.12 -0.04 -22.04
C PHE A 105 -14.27 0.24 -20.54
N PRO A 106 -15.50 0.25 -20.01
CA PRO A 106 -15.74 0.46 -18.59
C PRO A 106 -15.30 -0.75 -17.77
N GLY A 107 -15.02 -0.53 -16.49
CA GLY A 107 -14.66 -1.58 -15.54
C GLY A 107 -14.56 -1.08 -14.11
N PRO A 108 -14.43 -1.99 -13.12
CA PRO A 108 -14.22 -1.61 -11.72
C PRO A 108 -12.85 -0.94 -11.56
N PHE A 109 -12.82 0.20 -10.86
CA PHE A 109 -11.58 0.97 -10.66
C PHE A 109 -11.37 1.46 -9.22
N ARG A 110 -12.40 1.41 -8.36
CA ARG A 110 -12.32 1.80 -6.95
C ARG A 110 -13.12 0.81 -6.10
N GLN A 111 -12.53 0.37 -4.99
CA GLN A 111 -13.18 -0.46 -4.00
C GLN A 111 -13.36 0.36 -2.72
N LEU A 112 -14.61 0.49 -2.27
CA LEU A 112 -14.93 0.99 -0.93
C LEU A 112 -15.05 -0.22 0.00
N ARG A 113 -14.66 -0.05 1.26
CA ARG A 113 -14.74 -1.11 2.27
C ARG A 113 -16.22 -1.52 2.42
N ARG A 114 -16.49 -2.83 2.35
CA ARG A 114 -17.83 -3.42 2.48
C ARG A 114 -18.17 -3.66 3.95
#